data_AF-A0A146MDV3-F1
#
_entry.id   AF-A0A146MDV3-F1
#
_cell.length_a   1.000
_cell.length_b   1.000
_cell.length_c   1.000
_cell.angle_alpha   90.00
_cell.angle_beta   90.00
_cell.angle_gamma   90.00
#
_symmetry.space_group_name_H-M   'P 1'
#
loop_
_entity.id
_entity.type
_entity.pdbx_description
1 polymer ?
#
loop_
_entity_poly.entity_id
_entity_poly.type
_entity_poly.pdbx_seq_one_letter_code
_entity_poly.pdbx_strand_id
1 'polypeptide(L)'
;MEKLASRLYKKKGDTRTRTAKDISLGELAVKSFCELLIAHPYFNYSNNIVRLVVPYLDNPNQTVRTCVAECFKHIFTHDKRGEIILEIVRKINELVKTRKHTVRPDVVAVLSHLKIKDVNLDQLKEAEIKEKKLQDKKSRIINLSKKEKKRQKRIAEVEKELLETKAEENKQTRLTLLTETTKMVFTVYFRILKSAPTSGLLSETLQGLAKFAHCINLEFYHDLVIVLNRLMATGELKTVRTQFNCSLVFNSP
;
A
#
# COMPACT_ATOMS: atom_id res chain seq x y z
N MET A 1 -0.74 1.27 24.27
CA MET A 1 -0.86 0.53 23.01
C MET A 1 0.48 0.13 22.41
N GLU A 2 1.41 1.05 22.11
CA GLU A 2 2.71 0.71 21.51
C GLU A 2 3.53 -0.31 22.34
N LYS A 3 3.59 -0.11 23.67
CA LYS A 3 4.24 -1.07 24.59
C LYS A 3 3.63 -2.47 24.52
N LEU A 4 2.32 -2.58 24.28
CA LEU A 4 1.62 -3.87 24.14
C LEU A 4 1.96 -4.53 22.81
N ALA A 5 1.91 -3.78 21.70
CA ALA A 5 2.34 -4.27 20.39
C ALA A 5 3.80 -4.76 20.42
N SER A 6 4.68 -4.02 21.10
CA SER A 6 6.11 -4.40 21.22
C SER A 6 6.34 -5.77 21.88
N ARG A 7 5.36 -6.28 22.64
CA ARG A 7 5.40 -7.65 23.19
C ARG A 7 5.32 -8.73 22.12
N LEU A 8 4.88 -8.42 20.91
CA LEU A 8 4.91 -9.35 19.78
C LEU A 8 6.28 -9.41 19.09
N TYR A 9 7.22 -8.53 19.43
CA TYR A 9 8.55 -8.46 18.82
C TYR A 9 9.64 -8.94 19.79
N LYS A 10 10.31 -10.07 19.50
CA LYS A 10 11.46 -10.51 20.31
C LYS A 10 12.70 -9.76 19.85
N LYS A 11 13.21 -8.86 20.69
CA LYS A 11 14.54 -8.25 20.45
C LYS A 11 15.61 -9.31 20.70
N LYS A 12 16.74 -9.21 20.00
CA LYS A 12 17.89 -10.09 20.23
C LYS A 12 18.34 -9.91 21.69
N GLY A 13 18.31 -10.98 22.50
CA GLY A 13 18.57 -10.93 23.94
C GLY A 13 17.34 -10.83 24.85
N ASP A 14 16.12 -10.78 24.32
CA ASP A 14 14.89 -10.80 25.12
C ASP A 14 14.54 -12.23 25.57
N THR A 15 14.81 -12.52 26.85
CA THR A 15 14.55 -13.82 27.50
C THR A 15 13.13 -13.96 28.07
N ARG A 16 12.27 -12.93 27.93
CA ARG A 16 10.93 -12.96 28.51
C ARG A 16 10.07 -14.06 27.90
N THR A 17 9.50 -14.91 28.74
CA THR A 17 8.43 -15.84 28.39
C THR A 17 7.12 -15.05 28.27
N ARG A 18 6.47 -15.15 27.11
CA ARG A 18 5.24 -14.40 26.82
C ARG A 18 4.06 -15.32 27.06
N THR A 19 3.13 -14.87 27.89
CA THR A 19 1.90 -15.62 28.13
C THR A 19 0.96 -15.48 26.93
N ALA A 20 -0.01 -16.40 26.81
CA ALA A 20 -1.06 -16.28 25.80
C ALA A 20 -1.82 -14.95 25.91
N LYS A 21 -2.02 -14.44 27.14
CA LYS A 21 -2.64 -13.13 27.39
C LYS A 21 -1.81 -11.97 26.84
N ASP A 22 -0.48 -12.02 26.97
CA ASP A 22 0.40 -10.99 26.40
C ASP A 22 0.36 -10.95 24.88
N ILE A 23 0.28 -12.12 24.24
CA ILE A 23 0.16 -12.24 22.79
C ILE A 23 -1.17 -11.66 22.34
N SER A 24 -2.28 -12.04 22.98
CA SER A 24 -3.62 -11.52 22.67
C SER A 24 -3.72 -9.99 22.84
N LEU A 25 -3.15 -9.43 23.91
CA LEU A 25 -3.10 -7.97 24.09
C LEU A 25 -2.24 -7.28 23.03
N GLY A 26 -1.16 -7.92 22.59
CA GLY A 26 -0.32 -7.44 21.50
C GLY A 26 -1.06 -7.45 20.16
N GLU A 27 -1.78 -8.51 19.85
CA GLU A 27 -2.62 -8.65 18.65
C GLU A 27 -3.69 -7.56 18.61
N LEU A 28 -4.40 -7.36 19.72
CA LEU A 28 -5.38 -6.30 19.85
C LEU A 28 -4.75 -4.92 19.64
N ALA A 29 -3.55 -4.69 20.17
CA ALA A 29 -2.86 -3.43 19.98
C ALA A 29 -2.49 -3.17 18.51
N VAL A 30 -1.97 -4.17 17.79
CA VAL A 30 -1.69 -4.05 16.36
C VAL A 30 -2.97 -3.79 15.58
N LYS A 31 -4.05 -4.52 15.88
CA LYS A 31 -5.35 -4.32 15.25
C LYS A 31 -5.87 -2.91 15.44
N SER A 32 -5.81 -2.35 16.65
CA SER A 32 -6.22 -0.96 16.90
C SER A 32 -5.39 0.06 16.12
N PHE A 33 -4.09 -0.16 15.95
CA PHE A 33 -3.25 0.71 15.12
C PHE A 33 -3.62 0.62 13.64
N CYS A 34 -3.92 -0.58 13.14
CA CYS A 34 -4.41 -0.80 11.78
C CYS A 34 -5.76 -0.10 11.55
N GLU A 35 -6.72 -0.28 12.45
CA GLU A 35 -8.04 0.38 12.38
C GLU A 35 -7.92 1.91 12.41
N LEU A 36 -7.06 2.45 13.28
CA LEU A 36 -6.81 3.89 13.33
C LEU A 36 -6.22 4.43 12.02
N LEU A 37 -5.26 3.70 11.42
CA LEU A 37 -4.65 4.08 10.16
C LEU A 37 -5.65 4.02 8.98
N ILE A 38 -6.58 3.05 9.02
CA ILE A 38 -7.67 2.96 8.04
C ILE A 38 -8.66 4.12 8.19
N ALA A 39 -9.08 4.43 9.42
CA ALA A 39 -10.05 5.48 9.69
C ALA A 39 -9.48 6.89 9.43
N HIS A 40 -8.23 7.10 9.79
CA HIS A 40 -7.55 8.39 9.70
C HIS A 40 -6.16 8.22 9.08
N PRO A 41 -6.04 8.09 7.75
CA PRO A 41 -4.74 7.94 7.09
C PRO A 41 -3.92 9.24 7.10
N TYR A 42 -4.51 10.43 7.24
CA TYR A 42 -3.79 11.70 7.08
C TYR A 42 -3.62 12.54 8.35
N PHE A 43 -3.62 11.91 9.53
CA PHE A 43 -3.34 12.63 10.77
C PHE A 43 -1.82 12.69 11.06
N ASN A 44 -1.41 13.56 11.96
CA ASN A 44 -0.01 13.92 12.18
C ASN A 44 0.92 12.74 12.52
N TYR A 45 0.39 11.63 13.07
CA TYR A 45 1.19 10.47 13.46
C TYR A 45 1.00 9.24 12.56
N SER A 46 0.34 9.36 11.40
CA SER A 46 0.17 8.23 10.48
C SER A 46 1.50 7.60 10.09
N ASN A 47 2.52 8.41 9.80
CA ASN A 47 3.85 7.93 9.44
C ASN A 47 4.50 7.16 10.60
N ASN A 48 4.27 7.58 11.85
CA ASN A 48 4.73 6.85 13.02
C ASN A 48 4.04 5.48 13.15
N ILE A 49 2.73 5.42 12.90
CA ILE A 49 2.00 4.15 12.88
C ILE A 49 2.51 3.24 11.77
N VAL A 50 2.71 3.75 10.55
CA VAL A 50 3.29 2.96 9.45
C VAL A 50 4.64 2.39 9.85
N ARG A 51 5.54 3.20 10.41
CA ARG A 51 6.85 2.76 10.90
C ARG A 51 6.75 1.66 11.97
N LEU A 52 5.77 1.77 12.87
CA LEU A 52 5.52 0.79 13.92
C LEU A 52 4.94 -0.51 13.34
N VAL A 53 4.01 -0.41 12.41
CA VAL A 53 3.17 -1.53 11.94
C VAL A 53 3.88 -2.37 10.86
N VAL A 54 4.63 -1.75 9.95
CA VAL A 54 5.31 -2.45 8.83
C VAL A 54 6.17 -3.65 9.26
N PRO A 55 7.00 -3.58 10.32
CA PRO A 55 7.78 -4.73 10.79
C PRO A 55 6.96 -5.95 11.21
N TYR A 56 5.67 -5.79 11.52
CA TYR A 56 4.79 -6.90 11.91
C TYR A 56 4.35 -7.77 10.71
N LEU A 57 4.55 -7.32 9.47
CA LEU A 57 4.43 -8.18 8.28
C LEU A 57 5.43 -9.35 8.29
N ASP A 58 6.53 -9.23 9.04
CA ASP A 58 7.54 -10.29 9.18
C ASP A 58 7.40 -11.08 10.50
N ASN A 59 6.29 -10.90 11.23
CA ASN A 59 6.09 -11.53 12.53
C ASN A 59 5.92 -13.07 12.41
N PRO A 60 6.41 -13.89 13.36
CA PRO A 60 6.13 -15.33 13.37
C PRO A 60 4.64 -15.67 13.45
N ASN A 61 3.83 -14.86 14.13
CA ASN A 61 2.40 -15.09 14.27
C ASN A 61 1.64 -14.69 12.98
N GLN A 62 0.93 -15.64 12.38
CA GLN A 62 0.18 -15.43 11.15
C GLN A 62 -0.99 -14.47 11.32
N THR A 63 -1.71 -14.51 12.44
CA THR A 63 -2.85 -13.61 12.72
C THR A 63 -2.43 -12.15 12.65
N VAL A 64 -1.25 -11.84 13.21
CA VAL A 64 -0.67 -10.50 13.20
C VAL A 64 -0.29 -10.09 11.77
N ARG A 65 0.36 -10.98 11.02
CA ARG A 65 0.74 -10.70 9.62
C ARG A 65 -0.50 -10.41 8.75
N THR A 66 -1.52 -11.26 8.85
CA THR A 66 -2.78 -11.12 8.11
C THR A 66 -3.49 -9.81 8.43
N CYS A 67 -3.59 -9.45 9.72
CA CYS A 67 -4.19 -8.19 10.15
C CYS A 67 -3.51 -6.96 9.51
N VAL A 68 -2.18 -6.94 9.51
CA VAL A 68 -1.42 -5.83 8.91
C VAL A 68 -1.53 -5.85 7.38
N ALA A 69 -1.47 -7.02 6.76
CA ALA A 69 -1.61 -7.17 5.33
C ALA A 69 -2.98 -6.66 4.86
N GLU A 70 -4.07 -7.03 5.54
CA GLU A 70 -5.43 -6.54 5.25
C GLU A 70 -5.55 -5.03 5.40
N CYS A 71 -4.95 -4.45 6.45
CA CYS A 71 -4.89 -3.01 6.64
C CYS A 71 -4.23 -2.30 5.45
N PHE A 72 -3.08 -2.78 4.99
CA PHE A 72 -2.37 -2.17 3.86
C PHE A 72 -3.10 -2.40 2.54
N LYS A 73 -3.71 -3.57 2.32
CA LYS A 73 -4.59 -3.81 1.17
C LYS A 73 -5.76 -2.82 1.14
N HIS A 74 -6.37 -2.54 2.29
CA HIS A 74 -7.44 -1.55 2.39
C HIS A 74 -6.94 -0.15 2.02
N ILE A 75 -5.81 0.28 2.57
CA ILE A 75 -5.21 1.59 2.27
C ILE A 75 -4.87 1.69 0.77
N PHE A 76 -4.21 0.68 0.20
CA PHE A 76 -3.81 0.66 -1.22
C PHE A 76 -4.98 0.75 -2.19
N THR A 77 -6.20 0.42 -1.74
CA THR A 77 -7.40 0.40 -2.58
C THR A 77 -8.31 1.61 -2.39
N HIS A 78 -8.28 2.27 -1.23
CA HIS A 78 -9.17 3.36 -0.85
C HIS A 78 -8.46 4.73 -0.69
N ASP A 79 -7.14 4.74 -0.50
CA ASP A 79 -6.39 5.97 -0.31
C ASP A 79 -6.36 6.80 -1.60
N LYS A 80 -6.80 8.06 -1.51
CA LYS A 80 -6.93 8.96 -2.66
C LYS A 80 -5.71 9.86 -2.87
N ARG A 81 -4.96 10.19 -1.81
CA ARG A 81 -3.81 11.12 -1.86
C ARG A 81 -2.50 10.44 -2.23
N GLY A 82 -2.28 9.19 -1.86
CA GLY A 82 -1.07 8.41 -2.17
C GLY A 82 0.11 8.62 -1.21
N GLU A 83 0.07 9.62 -0.32
CA GLU A 83 1.17 9.93 0.61
C GLU A 83 1.48 8.76 1.56
N ILE A 84 0.44 8.17 2.15
CA ILE A 84 0.59 7.03 3.07
C ILE A 84 1.00 5.77 2.32
N ILE A 85 0.47 5.56 1.12
CA ILE A 85 0.89 4.45 0.26
C ILE A 85 2.40 4.51 0.05
N LEU A 86 2.91 5.69 -0.35
CA LEU A 86 4.33 5.88 -0.59
C LEU A 86 5.18 5.64 0.67
N GLU A 87 4.76 6.12 1.83
CA GLU A 87 5.47 5.87 3.09
C GLU A 87 5.48 4.37 3.45
N ILE A 88 4.37 3.65 3.25
CA ILE A 88 4.30 2.19 3.46
C ILE A 88 5.32 1.48 2.56
N VAL A 89 5.32 1.79 1.25
CA VAL A 89 6.24 1.16 0.29
C VAL A 89 7.71 1.49 0.61
N ARG A 90 8.02 2.73 1.00
CA ARG A 90 9.36 3.13 1.46
C ARG A 90 9.80 2.31 2.67
N LYS A 91 8.91 2.12 3.65
CA LYS A 91 9.22 1.34 4.86
C LYS A 91 9.35 -0.15 4.59
N ILE A 92 8.60 -0.70 3.65
CA ILE A 92 8.79 -2.08 3.16
C ILE A 92 10.18 -2.21 2.52
N ASN A 93 10.59 -1.27 1.66
CA ASN A 93 11.92 -1.27 1.06
C ASN A 93 13.05 -1.23 2.11
N GLU A 94 12.89 -0.41 3.15
CA GLU A 94 13.82 -0.33 4.28
C GLU A 94 13.86 -1.63 5.08
N LEU A 95 12.71 -2.26 5.33
CA LEU A 95 12.62 -3.54 6.03
C LEU A 95 13.36 -4.64 5.28
N VAL A 96 13.10 -4.78 3.97
CA VAL A 96 13.79 -5.75 3.10
C VAL A 96 15.30 -5.53 3.12
N LYS A 97 15.75 -4.26 3.07
CA LYS A 97 17.17 -3.89 3.14
C LYS A 97 17.81 -4.29 4.47
N THR A 98 17.19 -3.88 5.57
CA THR A 98 17.71 -4.05 6.93
C THR A 98 17.80 -5.53 7.31
N ARG A 99 16.88 -6.35 6.78
CA ARG A 99 16.84 -7.80 6.98
C ARG A 99 17.65 -8.56 5.93
N LYS A 100 18.46 -7.91 5.08
CA LYS A 100 19.26 -8.56 4.03
C LYS A 100 18.45 -9.56 3.19
N HIS A 101 17.21 -9.23 2.85
CA HIS A 101 16.30 -10.06 2.04
C HIS A 101 15.86 -11.38 2.70
N THR A 102 16.14 -11.59 3.99
CA THR A 102 15.62 -12.71 4.78
C THR A 102 14.32 -12.29 5.49
N VAL A 103 13.30 -11.93 4.72
CA VAL A 103 11.95 -11.62 5.21
C VAL A 103 10.95 -12.64 4.71
N ARG A 104 9.78 -12.71 5.35
CA ARG A 104 8.68 -13.56 4.88
C ARG A 104 8.07 -13.05 3.55
N PRO A 105 7.54 -13.94 2.71
CA PRO A 105 6.85 -13.57 1.46
C PRO A 105 5.71 -12.56 1.66
N ASP A 106 5.02 -12.63 2.79
CA ASP A 106 3.93 -11.71 3.18
C ASP A 106 4.32 -10.23 3.06
N VAL A 107 5.58 -9.88 3.34
CA VAL A 107 6.10 -8.50 3.27
C VAL A 107 6.02 -7.95 1.84
N VAL A 108 6.31 -8.80 0.85
CA VAL A 108 6.36 -8.44 -0.57
C VAL A 108 5.00 -8.62 -1.23
N ALA A 109 4.25 -9.66 -0.86
CA ALA A 109 2.93 -10.00 -1.40
C ALA A 109 1.92 -8.84 -1.30
N VAL A 110 2.03 -8.01 -0.25
CA VAL A 110 1.14 -6.85 -0.06
C VAL A 110 1.32 -5.81 -1.16
N LEU A 111 2.53 -5.61 -1.70
CA LEU A 111 2.80 -4.65 -2.78
C LEU A 111 2.02 -4.97 -4.05
N SER A 112 1.75 -6.26 -4.32
CA SER A 112 0.92 -6.69 -5.44
C SER A 112 -0.51 -6.19 -5.36
N HIS A 113 -1.00 -5.67 -4.23
CA HIS A 113 -2.36 -5.14 -4.09
C HIS A 113 -2.48 -3.66 -4.46
N LEU A 114 -1.37 -3.00 -4.78
CA LEU A 114 -1.39 -1.62 -5.29
C LEU A 114 -2.17 -1.54 -6.61
N LYS A 115 -3.07 -0.56 -6.71
CA LYS A 115 -3.79 -0.25 -7.95
C LYS A 115 -2.97 0.73 -8.79
N ILE A 116 -1.89 0.23 -9.40
CA ILE A 116 -1.05 0.99 -10.35
C ILE A 116 -1.64 0.93 -11.77
N LYS A 117 -2.98 0.83 -11.92
CA LYS A 117 -3.55 0.88 -13.27
C LYS A 117 -3.22 2.24 -13.86
N ASP A 118 -2.79 2.22 -15.13
CA ASP A 118 -2.62 3.40 -15.96
C ASP A 118 -3.71 4.39 -15.66
N VAL A 119 -3.25 5.60 -15.44
CA VAL A 119 -3.92 6.75 -14.84
C VAL A 119 -5.14 7.11 -15.69
N ASN A 120 -6.21 6.31 -15.60
CA ASN A 120 -7.50 6.57 -16.21
C ASN A 120 -8.23 7.55 -15.30
N LEU A 121 -7.69 8.77 -15.28
CA LEU A 121 -8.19 9.94 -14.57
C LEU A 121 -9.67 10.16 -14.83
N ASP A 122 -10.14 9.70 -15.98
CA ASP A 122 -11.51 9.87 -16.46
C ASP A 122 -12.51 9.07 -15.61
N GLN A 123 -12.17 7.87 -15.13
CA GLN A 123 -13.06 7.09 -14.26
C GLN A 123 -13.19 7.67 -12.84
N LEU A 124 -12.12 8.30 -12.33
CA LEU A 124 -12.13 8.96 -11.03
C LEU A 124 -12.91 10.28 -11.08
N LYS A 125 -12.75 11.04 -12.17
CA LYS A 125 -13.56 12.24 -12.45
C LYS A 125 -15.04 11.89 -12.53
N GLU A 126 -15.40 10.80 -13.21
CA GLU A 126 -16.81 10.38 -13.31
C GLU A 126 -17.42 10.02 -11.95
N ALA A 127 -16.66 9.37 -11.07
CA ALA A 127 -17.11 9.04 -9.71
C ALA A 127 -17.31 10.30 -8.85
N GLU A 128 -16.38 11.25 -8.88
CA GLU A 128 -16.51 12.53 -8.17
C GLU A 128 -17.66 13.39 -8.70
N ILE A 129 -17.87 13.42 -10.02
CA ILE A 129 -18.97 14.15 -10.64
C ILE A 129 -20.33 13.56 -10.22
N LYS A 130 -20.43 12.22 -10.12
CA LYS A 130 -21.66 11.55 -9.67
C LYS A 130 -21.96 11.86 -8.20
N GLU A 131 -20.94 11.86 -7.34
CA GLU A 131 -21.09 12.15 -5.90
C GLU A 131 -21.52 13.61 -5.65
N LYS A 132 -20.91 14.57 -6.36
CA LYS A 132 -21.30 15.99 -6.32
C LYS A 132 -22.75 16.22 -6.80
N LYS A 133 -23.15 15.59 -7.91
CA LYS A 133 -24.54 15.69 -8.42
C LYS A 133 -25.58 15.14 -7.42
N LEU A 134 -25.21 14.13 -6.62
CA LEU A 134 -26.08 13.57 -5.59
C LEU A 134 -26.24 14.53 -4.39
N GLN A 135 -25.15 15.20 -4.01
CA GLN A 135 -25.16 16.20 -2.93
C GLN A 135 -25.91 17.48 -3.33
N ASP A 136 -25.74 17.96 -4.57
CA ASP A 136 -26.45 19.12 -5.11
C ASP A 136 -27.97 18.91 -5.21
N LYS A 137 -28.42 17.66 -5.44
CA LYS A 137 -29.85 17.33 -5.41
C LYS A 137 -30.43 17.40 -3.99
N LYS A 138 -29.65 17.08 -2.96
CA LYS A 138 -30.08 17.15 -1.55
C LYS A 138 -30.14 18.59 -1.03
N SER A 139 -29.22 19.46 -1.45
CA SER A 139 -29.15 20.85 -0.96
C SER A 139 -30.26 21.76 -1.50
N ARG A 140 -30.84 21.44 -2.67
CA ARG A 140 -31.92 22.22 -3.32
C ARG A 140 -33.29 22.12 -2.65
N ILE A 141 -33.47 21.22 -1.68
CA ILE A 141 -34.76 20.98 -0.99
C ILE A 141 -35.03 22.03 0.10
N ILE A 142 -34.04 22.86 0.46
CA ILE A 142 -34.15 23.82 1.55
C ILE A 142 -34.64 25.18 1.01
N ASN A 143 -35.84 25.60 1.42
CA ASN A 143 -36.42 26.90 1.07
C ASN A 143 -35.69 28.04 1.81
N LEU A 144 -34.78 28.73 1.11
CA LEU A 144 -33.95 29.80 1.67
C LEU A 144 -34.48 31.21 1.35
N SER A 145 -34.30 32.13 2.30
CA SER A 145 -34.61 33.57 2.18
C SER A 145 -33.76 34.27 1.11
N LYS A 146 -34.27 35.37 0.51
CA LYS A 146 -33.60 36.12 -0.57
C LYS A 146 -32.20 36.64 -0.19
N LYS A 147 -31.98 37.03 1.08
CA LYS A 147 -30.67 37.50 1.57
C LYS A 147 -29.67 36.35 1.72
N GLU A 148 -30.15 35.19 2.19
CA GLU A 148 -29.33 33.98 2.35
C GLU A 148 -28.92 33.41 1.00
N LYS A 149 -29.81 33.45 -0.01
CA LYS A 149 -29.50 33.09 -1.40
C LYS A 149 -28.35 33.92 -1.99
N LYS A 150 -28.29 35.23 -1.72
CA LYS A 150 -27.20 36.11 -2.22
C LYS A 150 -25.87 35.83 -1.49
N ARG A 151 -25.92 35.47 -0.21
CA ARG A 151 -24.73 35.05 0.56
C ARG A 151 -24.20 33.69 0.09
N GLN A 152 -25.07 32.71 -0.08
CA GLN A 152 -24.70 31.39 -0.61
C GLN A 152 -24.13 31.46 -2.01
N LYS A 153 -24.65 32.31 -2.90
CA LYS A 153 -24.05 32.50 -4.24
C LYS A 153 -22.61 32.96 -4.18
N ARG A 154 -22.30 33.93 -3.30
CA ARG A 154 -20.92 34.41 -3.12
C ARG A 154 -20.00 33.36 -2.49
N ILE A 155 -20.50 32.61 -1.51
CA ILE A 155 -19.75 31.48 -0.92
C ILE A 155 -19.51 30.40 -1.97
N ALA A 156 -20.52 30.07 -2.78
CA ALA A 156 -20.42 29.06 -3.84
C ALA A 156 -19.48 29.48 -4.98
N GLU A 157 -19.42 30.76 -5.34
CA GLU A 157 -18.45 31.29 -6.32
C GLU A 157 -17.01 31.12 -5.81
N VAL A 158 -16.74 31.53 -4.56
CA VAL A 158 -15.42 31.37 -3.94
C VAL A 158 -15.07 29.89 -3.73
N GLU A 159 -16.02 29.06 -3.29
CA GLU A 159 -15.81 27.61 -3.16
C GLU A 159 -15.52 26.96 -4.51
N LYS A 160 -16.18 27.39 -5.58
CA LYS A 160 -15.98 26.86 -6.93
C LYS A 160 -14.57 27.16 -7.43
N GLU A 161 -14.11 28.41 -7.33
CA GLU A 161 -12.73 28.77 -7.70
C GLU A 161 -11.70 27.99 -6.86
N LEU A 162 -11.90 27.91 -5.54
CA LEU A 162 -11.04 27.11 -4.66
C LEU A 162 -11.04 25.61 -5.01
N LEU A 163 -12.19 25.05 -5.41
CA LEU A 163 -12.34 23.64 -5.78
C LEU A 163 -11.64 23.34 -7.11
N GLU A 164 -11.72 24.24 -8.09
CA GLU A 164 -11.09 24.08 -9.40
C GLU A 164 -9.56 24.11 -9.28
N THR A 165 -8.99 25.10 -8.58
CA THR A 165 -7.53 25.17 -8.36
C THR A 165 -7.02 23.99 -7.53
N LYS A 166 -7.72 23.61 -6.45
CA LYS A 166 -7.33 22.46 -5.61
C LYS A 166 -7.42 21.14 -6.37
N ALA A 167 -8.39 20.97 -7.26
CA ALA A 167 -8.56 19.72 -7.99
C ALA A 167 -7.42 19.48 -8.99
N GLU A 168 -6.97 20.52 -9.70
CA GLU A 168 -5.88 20.41 -10.66
C GLU A 168 -4.52 20.17 -9.97
N GLU A 169 -4.24 20.91 -8.91
CA GLU A 169 -3.03 20.70 -8.09
C GLU A 169 -3.00 19.29 -7.48
N ASN A 170 -4.13 18.83 -6.92
CA ASN A 170 -4.23 17.51 -6.30
C ASN A 170 -4.06 16.38 -7.33
N LYS A 171 -4.52 16.58 -8.57
CA LYS A 171 -4.32 15.62 -9.66
C LYS A 171 -2.83 15.49 -10.01
N GLN A 172 -2.13 16.61 -10.15
CA GLN A 172 -0.70 16.60 -10.46
C GLN A 172 0.11 15.96 -9.34
N THR A 173 -0.14 16.34 -8.09
CA THR A 173 0.52 15.76 -6.91
C THR A 173 0.24 14.27 -6.76
N ARG A 174 -0.98 13.82 -7.05
CA ARG A 174 -1.31 12.40 -7.05
C ARG A 174 -0.53 11.63 -8.11
N LEU A 175 -0.37 12.20 -9.30
CA LEU A 175 0.36 11.57 -10.41
C LEU A 175 1.86 11.45 -10.10
N THR A 176 2.45 12.48 -9.48
CA THR A 176 3.85 12.45 -9.04
C THR A 176 4.06 11.42 -7.93
N LEU A 177 3.19 11.38 -6.92
CA LEU A 177 3.23 10.38 -5.83
C LEU A 177 3.05 8.96 -6.34
N LEU A 178 2.12 8.73 -7.28
CA LEU A 178 1.94 7.41 -7.90
C LEU A 178 3.20 7.00 -8.67
N THR A 179 3.77 7.91 -9.47
CA THR A 179 5.01 7.64 -10.22
C THR A 179 6.15 7.28 -9.28
N GLU A 180 6.32 8.03 -8.18
CA GLU A 180 7.34 7.74 -7.18
C GLU A 180 7.10 6.39 -6.48
N THR A 181 5.84 6.10 -6.14
CA THR A 181 5.44 4.81 -5.55
C THR A 181 5.79 3.67 -6.48
N THR A 182 5.45 3.77 -7.77
CA THR A 182 5.77 2.77 -8.79
C THR A 182 7.27 2.56 -8.91
N LYS A 183 8.06 3.64 -8.99
CA LYS A 183 9.53 3.56 -9.00
C LYS A 183 10.07 2.84 -7.76
N MET A 184 9.51 3.11 -6.58
CA MET A 184 9.91 2.47 -5.34
C MET A 184 9.54 0.97 -5.31
N VAL A 185 8.35 0.59 -5.78
CA VAL A 185 7.92 -0.81 -5.91
C VAL A 185 8.88 -1.59 -6.80
N PHE A 186 9.18 -1.07 -8.00
CA PHE A 186 10.15 -1.70 -8.90
C PHE A 186 11.55 -1.77 -8.28
N THR A 187 11.97 -0.74 -7.54
CA THR A 187 13.24 -0.75 -6.79
C THR A 187 13.29 -1.93 -5.80
N VAL A 188 12.19 -2.20 -5.08
CA VAL A 188 12.11 -3.36 -4.16
C VAL A 188 12.24 -4.67 -4.94
N TYR A 189 11.48 -4.83 -6.03
CA TYR A 189 11.51 -6.04 -6.84
C TYR A 189 12.88 -6.30 -7.47
N PHE A 190 13.47 -5.31 -8.15
CA PHE A 190 14.80 -5.45 -8.75
C PHE A 190 15.88 -5.74 -7.71
N ARG A 191 15.77 -5.13 -6.52
CA ARG A 191 16.70 -5.44 -5.43
C ARG A 191 16.61 -6.92 -5.03
N ILE A 192 15.41 -7.46 -4.87
CA ILE A 192 15.21 -8.87 -4.52
C ILE A 192 15.75 -9.77 -5.63
N LEU A 193 15.44 -9.47 -6.90
CA LEU A 193 15.96 -10.23 -8.04
C LEU A 193 17.48 -10.23 -8.13
N LYS A 194 18.14 -9.08 -7.87
CA LYS A 194 19.60 -8.96 -7.94
C LYS A 194 20.32 -9.61 -6.75
N SER A 195 19.69 -9.66 -5.57
CA SER A 195 20.38 -9.99 -4.30
C SER A 195 19.99 -11.34 -3.70
N ALA A 196 18.80 -11.87 -4.02
CA ALA A 196 18.26 -13.06 -3.37
C ALA A 196 17.46 -13.96 -4.34
N PRO A 197 18.08 -14.43 -5.43
CA PRO A 197 17.40 -15.19 -6.48
C PRO A 197 16.96 -16.60 -6.07
N THR A 198 17.35 -17.09 -4.89
CA THR A 198 16.94 -18.39 -4.35
C THR A 198 15.99 -18.28 -3.15
N SER A 199 15.60 -17.05 -2.79
CA SER A 199 14.72 -16.82 -1.65
C SER A 199 13.25 -17.12 -1.98
N GLY A 200 12.47 -17.48 -0.96
CA GLY A 200 11.00 -17.62 -1.08
C GLY A 200 10.28 -16.32 -1.49
N LEU A 201 11.00 -15.20 -1.64
CA LEU A 201 10.50 -13.93 -2.14
C LEU A 201 10.44 -13.87 -3.66
N LEU A 202 11.15 -14.76 -4.37
CA LEU A 202 11.25 -14.69 -5.83
C LEU A 202 9.88 -14.91 -6.49
N SER A 203 9.08 -15.85 -5.99
CA SER A 203 7.74 -16.11 -6.51
C SER A 203 6.84 -14.86 -6.41
N GLU A 204 6.74 -14.26 -5.22
CA GLU A 204 5.97 -13.03 -4.99
C GLU A 204 6.47 -11.85 -5.83
N THR A 205 7.79 -11.75 -5.98
CA THR A 205 8.44 -10.70 -6.78
C THR A 205 8.09 -10.83 -8.26
N LEU A 206 8.17 -12.03 -8.82
CA LEU A 206 7.82 -12.28 -10.22
C LEU A 206 6.32 -12.10 -10.47
N GLN A 207 5.47 -12.53 -9.54
CA GLN A 207 4.03 -12.28 -9.62
C GLN A 207 3.71 -10.78 -9.62
N GLY A 208 4.37 -10.01 -8.75
CA GLY A 208 4.24 -8.56 -8.71
C GLY A 208 4.70 -7.89 -10.00
N LEU A 209 5.85 -8.30 -10.54
CA LEU A 209 6.37 -7.80 -11.83
C LEU A 209 5.44 -8.12 -13.00
N ALA A 210 4.90 -9.34 -13.06
CA ALA A 210 3.94 -9.72 -14.08
C ALA A 210 2.66 -8.87 -13.99
N LYS A 211 2.17 -8.60 -12.77
CA LYS A 211 0.98 -7.77 -12.55
C LYS A 211 1.18 -6.32 -13.02
N PHE A 212 2.37 -5.77 -12.78
CA PHE A 212 2.69 -4.37 -13.12
C PHE A 212 3.47 -4.24 -14.43
N ALA A 213 3.50 -5.27 -15.27
CA ALA A 213 4.28 -5.28 -16.50
C ALA A 213 3.93 -4.10 -17.44
N HIS A 214 2.65 -3.72 -17.47
CA HIS A 214 2.14 -2.57 -18.23
C HIS A 214 2.67 -1.21 -17.73
N CYS A 215 3.07 -1.12 -16.46
CA CYS A 215 3.57 0.12 -15.85
C CYS A 215 5.10 0.27 -15.95
N ILE A 216 5.79 -0.69 -16.58
CA ILE A 216 7.24 -0.68 -16.68
C ILE A 216 7.65 0.43 -17.65
N ASN A 217 8.20 1.53 -17.12
CA ASN A 217 8.79 2.57 -17.94
C ASN A 217 10.00 2.01 -18.73
N LEU A 218 10.30 2.59 -19.90
CA LEU A 218 11.38 2.14 -20.79
C LEU A 218 12.74 2.04 -20.06
N GLU A 219 12.96 2.92 -19.09
CA GLU A 219 14.16 2.97 -18.22
C GLU A 219 14.36 1.69 -17.39
N PHE A 220 13.28 1.00 -17.01
CA PHE A 220 13.34 -0.23 -16.22
C PHE A 220 13.38 -1.49 -17.09
N TYR A 221 12.96 -1.39 -18.35
CA TYR A 221 12.84 -2.54 -19.25
C TYR A 221 14.19 -3.17 -19.55
N HIS A 222 15.21 -2.35 -19.84
CA HIS A 222 16.56 -2.83 -20.11
C HIS A 222 17.15 -3.59 -18.91
N ASP A 223 17.08 -2.99 -17.73
CA ASP A 223 17.52 -3.58 -16.46
C ASP A 223 16.77 -4.89 -16.13
N LEU A 224 15.46 -4.92 -16.37
CA LEU A 224 14.64 -6.11 -16.16
C LEU A 224 15.07 -7.26 -17.07
N VAL A 225 15.22 -7.00 -18.38
CA VAL A 225 15.61 -8.03 -19.35
C VAL A 225 16.98 -8.60 -19.03
N ILE A 226 17.95 -7.75 -18.64
CA ILE A 226 19.28 -8.20 -18.21
C ILE A 226 19.18 -9.13 -17.01
N VAL A 227 18.43 -8.74 -15.98
CA VAL A 227 18.29 -9.54 -14.76
C VAL A 227 17.57 -10.85 -15.05
N LEU A 228 16.49 -10.84 -15.82
CA LEU A 228 15.76 -12.06 -16.20
C LEU A 228 16.61 -13.00 -17.04
N ASN A 229 17.36 -12.51 -18.02
CA ASN A 229 18.28 -13.32 -18.82
C ASN A 229 19.36 -13.97 -17.96
N ARG A 230 19.92 -13.22 -16.99
CA ARG A 230 20.85 -13.78 -16.01
C ARG A 230 20.20 -14.91 -15.20
N LEU A 231 19.00 -14.69 -14.67
CA LEU A 231 18.27 -15.69 -13.87
C LEU A 231 17.90 -16.95 -14.68
N MET A 232 17.63 -16.79 -15.99
CA MET A 232 17.40 -17.91 -16.90
C MET A 232 18.69 -18.70 -17.13
N ALA A 233 19.81 -18.01 -17.32
CA ALA A 233 21.13 -18.62 -17.53
C ALA A 233 21.65 -19.36 -16.28
N THR A 234 21.40 -18.83 -15.08
CA THR A 234 21.78 -19.47 -13.80
C THR A 234 20.88 -20.64 -13.42
N GLY A 235 19.73 -20.82 -14.09
CA GLY A 235 18.79 -21.90 -13.80
C GLY A 235 17.97 -21.71 -12.51
N GLU A 236 18.10 -20.56 -11.83
CA GLU A 236 17.41 -20.25 -10.57
C GLU A 236 15.88 -20.17 -10.75
N LEU A 237 15.42 -19.86 -11.96
CA LEU A 237 14.00 -19.90 -12.34
C LEU A 237 13.40 -21.32 -12.36
N LYS A 238 14.21 -22.38 -12.53
CA LYS A 238 13.69 -23.76 -12.55
C LYS A 238 13.18 -24.19 -11.17
N THR A 239 13.81 -23.72 -10.10
CA THR A 239 13.41 -23.96 -8.70
C THR A 239 12.11 -23.23 -8.33
N VAL A 240 11.78 -22.17 -9.05
CA VAL A 240 10.56 -21.38 -8.85
C VAL A 240 9.35 -22.02 -9.54
N ARG A 241 9.56 -22.79 -10.62
CA ARG A 241 8.49 -23.51 -11.32
C ARG A 241 7.83 -24.58 -10.45
N THR A 242 8.58 -25.17 -9.50
CA THR A 242 8.02 -26.04 -8.45
C THR A 242 7.28 -25.28 -7.36
N GLN A 243 7.56 -23.98 -7.14
CA GLN A 243 6.81 -23.13 -6.21
C GLN A 243 5.54 -22.52 -6.82
N PHE A 244 5.56 -22.13 -8.10
CA PHE A 244 4.36 -21.66 -8.82
C PHE A 244 3.26 -22.73 -8.93
N ASN A 245 3.64 -24.02 -8.87
CA ASN A 245 2.68 -25.13 -8.90
C ASN A 245 2.02 -25.42 -7.54
N CYS A 246 2.46 -24.82 -6.43
CA CYS A 246 1.82 -25.01 -5.11
C CYS A 246 0.71 -23.98 -4.81
N SER A 247 0.62 -22.87 -5.54
CA SER A 247 -0.47 -21.88 -5.38
C SER A 247 -1.66 -22.09 -6.33
N LEU A 248 -1.56 -23.00 -7.31
CA LEU A 248 -2.63 -23.29 -8.28
C LEU A 248 -3.47 -24.52 -7.93
N VAL A 249 -3.21 -25.22 -6.82
CA VAL A 249 -3.98 -26.42 -6.42
C VAL A 249 -5.13 -26.12 -5.44
N PHE A 250 -5.25 -24.90 -4.90
CA PHE A 250 -6.31 -24.55 -3.92
C PHE A 250 -7.27 -23.43 -4.33
N ASN A 251 -7.34 -23.05 -5.62
CA ASN A 251 -8.43 -22.21 -6.12
C ASN A 251 -8.76 -22.56 -7.58
N SER A 252 -9.54 -23.62 -7.75
CA SER A 252 -10.41 -23.85 -8.90
C SER A 252 -11.51 -24.81 -8.43
N PRO A 253 -12.73 -24.62 -8.93
CA PRO A 253 -13.92 -24.13 -8.21
C PRO A 253 -14.45 -25.00 -7.07
#